data_AF-A0AAV4EDU1-F1
#
_entry.id   AF-A0AAV4EDU1-F1
#
_cell.length_a   1.000
_cell.length_b   1.000
_cell.length_c   1.000
_cell.angle_alpha   90.00
_cell.angle_beta   90.00
_cell.angle_gamma   90.00
#
_symmetry.space_group_name_H-M   'P 1'
#
loop_
_entity.id
_entity.type
_entity.pdbx_description
1 polymer ?
#
loop_
_entity_poly.entity_id
_entity_poly.type
_entity_poly.pdbx_seq_one_letter_code
_entity_poly.pdbx_strand_id
1 'polypeptide(L)'
;MAPSSIPKTAVVTPFGLWEFLRMPFGLKNTAQSFQRLMDGVLRDISFAFVYLDDILVASHSTKEHSQHLQQLSKLLSANGLVINKTKMCFWRERT
;
A
#
# COMPACT_ATOMS: atom_id res chain seq x y z
N MET A 1 1.43 -13.19 -6.26
CA MET A 1 1.86 -14.44 -5.60
C MET A 1 2.61 -15.25 -6.63
N ALA A 2 3.75 -15.85 -6.30
CA ALA A 2 4.39 -16.79 -7.22
C ALA A 2 3.50 -18.04 -7.38
N PRO A 3 3.32 -18.60 -8.59
CA PRO A 3 2.42 -19.75 -8.79
C PRO A 3 2.73 -20.95 -7.88
N SER A 4 4.01 -21.20 -7.61
CA SER A 4 4.48 -22.27 -6.71
C SER A 4 4.17 -22.05 -5.23
N SER A 5 3.78 -20.84 -4.83
CA SER A 5 3.43 -20.48 -3.46
C SER A 5 1.92 -20.49 -3.20
N ILE A 6 1.08 -20.58 -4.22
CA ILE A 6 -0.39 -20.57 -4.09
C ILE A 6 -0.90 -21.76 -3.26
N PRO A 7 -0.46 -23.01 -3.48
CA PRO A 7 -0.93 -24.15 -2.68
C PRO A 7 -0.52 -24.06 -1.20
N LYS A 8 0.49 -23.24 -0.87
CA LYS A 8 0.97 -23.04 0.50
C LYS A 8 0.11 -22.05 1.30
N THR A 9 -0.80 -21.33 0.64
CA THR A 9 -1.72 -20.40 1.29
C THR A 9 -3.13 -20.98 1.41
N ALA A 10 -3.27 -22.30 1.29
CA ALA A 10 -4.55 -22.98 1.43
C ALA A 10 -5.12 -22.82 2.86
N VAL A 11 -6.38 -22.43 2.95
CA VAL A 11 -7.15 -22.29 4.20
C VAL A 11 -8.36 -23.21 4.17
N VAL A 12 -8.59 -23.91 5.28
CA VAL A 12 -9.74 -24.79 5.44
C VAL A 12 -10.88 -24.00 6.07
N THR A 13 -12.02 -24.01 5.40
CA THR A 13 -13.29 -23.48 5.92
C THR A 13 -14.28 -24.64 6.11
N PRO A 14 -15.35 -24.49 6.90
CA PRO A 14 -16.41 -25.50 6.99
C PRO A 14 -17.06 -25.85 5.63
N PHE A 15 -16.86 -25.00 4.61
CA PHE A 15 -17.41 -25.13 3.27
C PHE A 15 -16.39 -25.63 2.23
N GLY A 16 -15.16 -25.96 2.64
CA GLY A 16 -14.13 -26.48 1.75
C GLY A 16 -12.77 -25.80 1.88
N LEU A 17 -11.86 -26.16 0.96
CA LEU A 17 -10.49 -25.67 0.88
C LEU A 17 -10.40 -24.52 -0.13
N TRP A 18 -9.77 -23.42 0.28
CA TRP A 18 -9.58 -22.23 -0.55
C TRP A 18 -8.12 -21.80 -0.56
N GLU A 19 -7.64 -21.24 -1.68
CA GLU A 19 -6.27 -20.76 -1.83
C GLU A 19 -6.24 -19.27 -2.18
N PHE A 20 -5.20 -18.55 -1.74
CA PHE A 20 -5.05 -17.13 -2.04
C PHE A 20 -4.26 -16.90 -3.33
N LEU A 21 -4.90 -16.31 -4.34
CA LEU A 21 -4.27 -15.88 -5.60
C LEU A 21 -3.45 -14.59 -5.45
N ARG A 22 -3.75 -13.79 -4.42
CA ARG A 22 -3.02 -12.57 -4.03
C ARG A 22 -2.34 -12.79 -2.69
N MET A 23 -1.43 -11.90 -2.31
CA MET A 23 -0.74 -11.99 -1.02
C MET A 23 -1.76 -11.76 0.11
N PRO A 24 -2.02 -12.75 0.99
CA PRO A 24 -2.90 -12.54 2.11
C PRO A 24 -2.20 -11.77 3.24
N PHE A 25 -3.01 -11.14 4.09
CA PHE A 25 -2.55 -10.58 5.36
C PHE A 25 -2.14 -11.69 6.32
N GLY A 26 -1.21 -11.40 7.24
CA GLY A 26 -0.82 -12.32 8.31
C GLY A 26 0.33 -13.28 7.98
N LEU A 27 0.86 -13.30 6.75
CA LEU A 27 2.12 -14.01 6.50
C LEU A 27 3.30 -13.20 7.05
N LYS A 28 4.26 -13.89 7.66
CA LYS A 28 5.44 -13.29 8.31
C LYS A 28 6.19 -12.29 7.40
N ASN A 29 6.24 -12.55 6.09
CA ASN A 29 7.01 -11.74 5.13
C ASN A 29 6.12 -10.86 4.21
N THR A 30 4.81 -10.77 4.47
CA THR A 30 3.90 -9.95 3.65
C THR A 30 4.31 -8.48 3.70
N ALA A 31 4.56 -7.94 4.90
CA ALA A 31 4.94 -6.55 5.09
C ALA A 31 6.24 -6.17 4.36
N GLN A 32 7.27 -7.02 4.40
CA GLN A 32 8.55 -6.78 3.71
C GLN A 32 8.38 -6.79 2.18
N SER A 33 7.53 -7.69 1.67
CA SER A 33 7.25 -7.77 0.24
C SER A 33 6.46 -6.54 -0.24
N PHE A 34 5.53 -6.06 0.58
CA PHE A 34 4.76 -4.85 0.31
C PHE A 34 5.63 -3.59 0.38
N GLN A 35 6.51 -3.49 1.39
CA GLN A 35 7.47 -2.40 1.51
C GLN A 35 8.36 -2.32 0.26
N ARG A 36 8.91 -3.45 -0.22
CA ARG A 36 9.72 -3.46 -1.46
C ARG A 36 8.97 -3.00 -2.70
N LEU A 37 7.67 -3.31 -2.79
CA LEU A 37 6.82 -2.81 -3.88
C LEU A 37 6.67 -1.30 -3.76
N MET A 38 6.33 -0.79 -2.58
CA MET A 38 6.15 0.62 -2.31
C MET A 38 7.43 1.44 -2.50
N ASP A 39 8.58 0.94 -2.06
CA ASP A 39 9.89 1.56 -2.27
C ASP A 39 10.22 1.68 -3.78
N GLY A 40 9.76 0.73 -4.59
CA GLY A 40 9.90 0.79 -6.05
C GLY A 40 8.97 1.82 -6.69
N VAL A 41 7.70 1.83 -6.27
CA VAL A 41 6.67 2.74 -6.79
C VAL A 41 6.97 4.19 -6.45
N LEU A 42 7.45 4.46 -5.22
CA LEU A 42 7.65 5.82 -4.70
C LEU A 42 9.09 6.30 -4.77
N ARG A 43 9.97 5.56 -5.44
CA ARG A 43 11.40 5.89 -5.58
C ARG A 43 11.64 7.31 -6.06
N ASP A 44 10.80 7.79 -6.99
CA ASP A 44 10.96 9.09 -7.65
C ASP A 44 10.17 10.22 -6.95
N ILE A 45 9.67 9.97 -5.73
CA ILE A 45 8.89 10.94 -4.96
C ILE A 45 9.64 11.31 -3.69
N SER A 46 9.97 12.60 -3.53
CA SER A 46 10.64 13.13 -2.34
C SER A 46 9.69 13.59 -1.22
N PHE A 47 8.40 13.81 -1.54
CA PHE A 47 7.39 14.34 -0.61
C PHE A 47 6.58 13.26 0.12
N ALA A 48 6.84 11.98 -0.15
CA ALA A 48 6.12 10.85 0.42
C ALA A 48 7.09 9.85 1.07
N PHE A 49 6.68 9.31 2.21
CA PHE A 49 7.40 8.28 2.95
C PHE A 49 6.46 7.11 3.24
N VAL A 50 6.94 5.87 3.05
CA VAL A 50 6.14 4.67 3.33
C VAL A 50 6.64 3.95 4.55
N TYR A 51 5.70 3.60 5.41
CA TYR A 51 5.92 2.72 6.54
C TYR A 51 4.86 1.63 6.56
N LEU A 52 5.24 0.41 6.19
CA LEU A 52 4.33 -0.73 6.10
C LEU A 52 3.14 -0.44 5.17
N ASP A 53 1.93 -0.38 5.72
CA ASP A 53 0.69 -0.15 4.98
C ASP A 53 0.30 1.34 4.87
N ASP A 54 1.03 2.23 5.56
CA ASP A 54 0.74 3.65 5.63
C ASP A 54 1.70 4.49 4.77
N ILE A 55 1.13 5.46 4.05
CA ILE A 55 1.87 6.44 3.25
C ILE A 55 1.74 7.80 3.93
N LEU A 56 2.85 8.34 4.40
CA LEU A 56 2.95 9.69 4.95
C LEU A 56 3.30 10.67 3.84
N VAL A 57 2.52 11.75 3.69
CA VAL A 57 2.79 12.82 2.73
C VAL A 57 3.03 14.11 3.50
N ALA A 58 4.18 14.76 3.27
CA ALA A 58 4.55 16.02 3.91
C ALA A 58 4.65 17.13 2.85
N SER A 59 4.22 18.34 3.18
CA SER A 59 4.22 19.50 2.26
C SER A 59 4.25 20.79 3.05
N HIS A 60 4.76 21.88 2.46
CA HIS A 60 4.89 23.17 3.16
C HIS A 60 3.63 24.03 3.09
N SER A 61 2.77 23.80 2.09
CA SER A 61 1.50 24.51 1.94
C SER A 61 0.36 23.59 1.55
N THR A 62 -0.86 24.08 1.74
CA THR A 62 -2.11 23.37 1.41
C THR A 62 -2.25 23.10 -0.09
N LYS A 63 -1.86 24.09 -0.89
CA LYS A 63 -1.92 24.06 -2.35
C LYS A 63 -0.91 23.03 -2.90
N GLU A 64 0.29 23.05 -2.36
CA GLU A 64 1.33 22.06 -2.67
C GLU A 64 0.91 20.65 -2.24
N HIS A 65 0.33 20.51 -1.04
CA HIS A 65 -0.16 19.23 -0.55
C HIS A 65 -1.23 18.61 -1.48
N SER A 66 -2.15 19.43 -1.99
CA SER A 66 -3.15 18.99 -2.97
C SER A 66 -2.52 18.49 -4.26
N GLN A 67 -1.46 19.17 -4.75
CA GLN A 67 -0.71 18.74 -5.93
C GLN A 67 0.03 17.42 -5.69
N HIS A 68 0.69 17.28 -4.54
CA HIS A 68 1.37 16.05 -4.14
C HIS A 68 0.42 14.86 -4.06
N LEU A 69 -0.76 15.05 -3.47
CA LEU A 69 -1.79 14.01 -3.39
C LEU A 69 -2.31 13.60 -4.78
N GLN A 70 -2.50 14.55 -5.70
CA GLN A 70 -2.88 14.23 -7.07
C GLN A 70 -1.80 13.44 -7.80
N GLN A 71 -0.53 13.83 -7.65
CA GLN A 71 0.59 13.12 -8.24
C GLN A 71 0.72 11.70 -7.66
N LEU A 72 0.65 11.56 -6.33
CA LEU A 72 0.67 10.27 -5.64
C LEU A 72 -0.49 9.37 -6.09
N SER A 73 -1.70 9.91 -6.17
CA SER A 73 -2.88 9.15 -6.60
C SER A 73 -2.76 8.63 -8.02
N LYS A 74 -2.22 9.44 -8.96
CA LYS A 74 -1.97 8.99 -10.34
C LYS A 74 -0.94 7.87 -10.39
N LEU A 75 0.15 8.00 -9.64
CA LEU A 75 1.24 7.03 -9.61
C LEU A 75 0.81 5.70 -8.97
N LEU A 76 0.04 5.74 -7.88
CA LEU A 76 -0.54 4.54 -7.27
C LEU A 76 -1.54 3.85 -8.22
N SER A 77 -2.42 4.61 -8.87
CA SER A 77 -3.38 4.08 -9.84
C SER A 77 -2.69 3.42 -11.04
N ALA A 78 -1.59 4.01 -11.54
CA ALA A 78 -0.80 3.44 -12.64
C ALA A 78 -0.16 2.09 -12.27
N ASN A 79 0.10 1.86 -10.99
CA ASN A 79 0.64 0.61 -10.45
C ASN A 79 -0.44 -0.35 -9.91
N GLY A 80 -1.72 -0.05 -10.13
CA GLY A 80 -2.85 -0.88 -9.68
C GLY A 80 -3.09 -0.86 -8.17
N LEU A 81 -2.58 0.15 -7.47
CA LEU A 81 -2.77 0.34 -6.02
C LEU A 81 -3.96 1.27 -5.78
N VAL A 82 -4.81 0.90 -4.82
CA VAL A 82 -6.03 1.65 -4.46
C VAL A 82 -5.85 2.26 -3.08
N ILE A 83 -6.09 3.57 -2.98
CA ILE A 83 -6.05 4.29 -1.71
C ILE A 83 -7.40 4.12 -1.00
N ASN A 84 -7.35 3.78 0.28
CA ASN A 84 -8.54 3.77 1.12
C ASN A 84 -8.90 5.21 1.56
N LYS A 85 -9.88 5.81 0.88
CA LYS A 85 -10.32 7.19 1.14
C LYS A 85 -10.89 7.40 2.55
N THR A 86 -11.46 6.38 3.19
CA THR A 86 -12.04 6.53 4.53
C THR A 86 -11.00 6.55 5.64
N LYS A 87 -9.80 6.00 5.37
CA LYS A 87 -8.65 6.04 6.30
C LYS A 87 -7.71 7.22 6.05
N MET A 88 -8.01 8.08 5.08
CA MET A 88 -7.18 9.25 4.79
C MET A 88 -7.44 10.33 5.83
N CYS A 89 -6.43 10.59 6.66
CA CYS A 89 -6.42 11.71 7.58
C CYS A 89 -5.63 12.86 6.93
N PHE A 90 -6.32 13.95 6.63
CA PHE A 90 -5.66 15.21 6.28
C PHE A 90 -5.42 16.03 7.53
N TRP A 91 -4.38 16.88 7.53
CA TRP A 91 -4.24 17.95 8.51
C TRP A 91 -4.10 17.51 9.98
N ARG A 92 -3.06 16.74 10.29
CA ARG A 92 -2.55 16.70 11.67
C ARG A 92 -1.54 17.83 11.85
N GLU A 93 -1.97 18.94 12.42
CA GLU A 93 -1.05 19.97 12.92
C GLU A 93 -0.12 19.35 13.96
N ARG A 94 1.15 19.74 13.92
CA ARG A 94 2.11 19.47 14.99
C ARG A 94 1.69 20.34 16.17
N THR A 95 0.99 19.77 17.14
CA THR A 95 0.89 20.33 18.49
C THR A 95 2.21 20.19 19.23
#